data_AF-A0A4T0NZL1-F1
#
_entry.id   AF-A0A4T0NZL1-F1
#
_cell.length_a   1.000
_cell.length_b   1.000
_cell.length_c   1.000
_cell.angle_alpha   90.00
_cell.angle_beta   90.00
_cell.angle_gamma   90.00
#
_symmetry.space_group_name_H-M   'P 1'
#
loop_
_entity.id
_entity.type
_entity.pdbx_description
1 polymer ?
#
loop_
_entity_poly.entity_id
_entity_poly.type
_entity_poly.pdbx_seq_one_letter_code
_entity_poly.pdbx_strand_id
1 'polypeptide(L)'
;MRATRIVLEHVHTPRIRFLGRRVWDSKPEQPHPHPEAPKDFKDNFAQFVQKRQDYVQPSKNSFINFWELPDRFHKHKFAPYSDYEIEAIEVSIEFYIDKGLTNTQSGGASLY
;
A
#
# COMPACT_ATOMS: atom_id res chain seq x y z
N MET A 1 -54.31 15.22 20.93
CA MET A 1 -53.22 14.23 20.80
C MET A 1 -52.16 14.77 19.85
N ARG A 2 -51.15 15.49 20.34
CA ARG A 2 -50.03 16.05 19.56
C ARG A 2 -48.73 15.41 20.06
N ALA A 3 -48.44 14.18 19.62
CA ALA A 3 -47.23 13.47 20.04
C ALA A 3 -46.72 12.49 18.96
N THR A 4 -46.89 12.82 17.68
CA THR A 4 -46.46 11.95 16.57
C THR A 4 -45.37 12.54 15.69
N ARG A 5 -45.11 13.85 15.72
CA ARG A 5 -44.10 14.48 14.83
C ARG A 5 -42.66 14.31 15.31
N ILE A 6 -42.39 14.44 16.62
CA ILE A 6 -41.02 14.49 17.15
C ILE A 6 -40.32 13.12 17.10
N VAL A 7 -41.08 12.03 17.22
CA VAL A 7 -40.53 10.66 17.17
C VAL A 7 -40.25 10.21 15.73
N LEU A 8 -41.05 10.66 14.75
CA LEU A 8 -40.90 10.29 13.35
C LEU A 8 -39.68 10.93 12.67
N GLU A 9 -39.28 12.13 13.08
CA GLU A 9 -38.11 12.81 12.51
C GLU A 9 -36.79 12.08 12.81
N HIS A 10 -36.71 11.36 13.94
CA HIS A 10 -35.51 10.63 14.35
C HIS A 10 -35.38 9.22 13.74
N VAL A 11 -36.45 8.69 13.12
CA VAL A 11 -36.43 7.33 12.51
C VAL A 11 -35.74 7.34 11.14
N HIS A 12 -35.70 8.49 10.46
CA HIS A 12 -35.22 8.59 9.07
C HIS A 12 -34.02 9.51 8.87
N THR A 13 -33.40 10.05 9.94
CA THR A 13 -32.15 10.80 9.81
C THR A 13 -30.97 9.85 9.58
N PRO A 14 -30.30 9.87 8.42
CA PRO A 14 -29.12 9.04 8.19
C PRO A 14 -27.97 9.52 9.10
N ARG A 15 -27.35 8.57 9.82
CA ARG A 15 -26.18 8.86 10.69
C ARG A 15 -24.95 9.36 9.92
N ILE A 16 -24.91 9.11 8.61
CA ILE A 16 -23.84 9.55 7.73
C ILE A 16 -24.32 10.80 7.01
N ARG A 17 -23.70 11.95 7.34
CA ARG A 17 -23.92 13.22 6.64
C ARG A 17 -22.82 13.36 5.60
N PHE A 18 -23.21 13.46 4.34
CA PHE A 18 -22.27 13.81 3.28
C PHE A 18 -21.90 15.29 3.43
N LEU A 19 -20.74 15.56 4.05
CA LEU A 19 -20.20 16.91 4.34
C LEU A 19 -19.80 17.70 3.07
N GLY A 20 -20.43 17.44 1.92
CA GLY A 20 -20.03 17.96 0.62
C GLY A 20 -18.86 17.19 -0.01
N ARG A 21 -18.35 17.73 -1.13
CA ARG A 21 -17.16 17.19 -1.83
C ARG A 21 -15.93 17.64 -1.05
N ARG A 22 -15.17 16.69 -0.49
CA ARG A 22 -13.82 16.98 0.03
C ARG A 22 -12.99 17.50 -1.15
N VAL A 23 -12.62 18.78 -1.11
CA VAL A 23 -11.65 19.36 -2.04
C VAL A 23 -10.29 19.02 -1.47
N TRP A 24 -9.65 18.02 -2.06
CA TRP A 24 -8.23 17.77 -1.81
C TRP A 24 -7.46 18.91 -2.46
N ASP A 25 -6.52 19.50 -1.72
CA ASP A 25 -5.60 20.46 -2.29
C ASP A 25 -4.92 19.82 -3.50
N SER A 26 -5.16 20.38 -4.68
CA SER A 26 -4.73 19.77 -5.95
C SER A 26 -3.22 19.90 -6.17
N LYS A 27 -2.53 20.63 -5.27
CA LYS A 27 -1.09 20.79 -5.31
C LYS A 27 -0.46 19.54 -4.69
N PRO A 28 0.37 18.80 -5.44
CA PRO A 28 1.11 17.69 -4.86
C PRO A 28 1.99 18.22 -3.72
N GLU A 29 2.05 17.47 -2.64
CA GLU A 29 2.91 17.78 -1.50
C GLU A 29 4.38 17.88 -1.93
N GLN A 30 5.10 18.86 -1.38
CA GLN A 30 6.52 19.00 -1.67
C GLN A 30 7.29 17.79 -1.12
N PRO A 31 8.24 17.22 -1.88
CA PRO A 31 9.08 16.13 -1.39
C PRO A 31 9.81 16.59 -0.13
N HIS A 32 9.73 15.80 0.94
CA HIS A 32 10.43 16.05 2.19
C HIS A 32 10.99 14.74 2.76
N PRO A 33 12.07 14.78 3.56
CA PRO A 33 12.62 13.57 4.17
C PRO A 33 11.67 13.02 5.24
N HIS A 34 11.60 11.69 5.34
CA HIS A 34 10.75 11.04 6.35
C HIS A 34 11.21 11.42 7.78
N PRO A 35 10.27 11.70 8.72
CA PRO A 35 10.62 12.07 10.09
C PRO A 35 11.45 11.01 10.82
N GLU A 36 11.28 9.74 10.47
CA GLU A 36 12.04 8.61 11.04
C GLU A 36 13.20 8.12 10.14
N ALA A 37 13.53 8.87 9.07
CA ALA A 37 14.68 8.50 8.25
C ALA A 37 15.98 8.57 9.07
N PRO A 38 16.96 7.66 8.81
CA PRO A 38 18.28 7.78 9.38
C PRO A 38 18.91 9.15 9.04
N LYS A 39 19.74 9.67 9.94
CA LYS A 39 20.29 11.03 9.86
C LYS A 39 20.92 11.32 8.49
N ASP A 40 21.69 10.37 7.97
CA ASP A 40 22.42 10.55 6.70
C ASP A 40 21.46 10.77 5.51
N PHE A 41 20.28 10.15 5.52
CA PHE A 41 19.28 10.34 4.46
C PHE A 41 18.58 11.69 4.55
N LYS A 42 18.38 12.21 5.78
CA LYS A 42 17.81 13.54 5.98
C LYS A 42 18.74 14.63 5.47
N ASP A 43 20.03 14.54 5.83
CA ASP A 43 21.04 15.53 5.47
C ASP A 43 21.26 15.61 3.95
N ASN A 44 21.16 14.48 3.24
CA ASN A 44 21.40 14.39 1.80
C ASN A 44 20.13 14.45 0.94
N PHE A 45 18.95 14.66 1.53
CA PHE A 45 17.67 14.61 0.81
C PHE A 45 17.57 15.62 -0.34
N ALA A 46 18.07 16.85 -0.11
CA ALA A 46 18.05 17.90 -1.13
C ALA A 46 18.85 17.51 -2.40
N GLN A 47 20.02 16.88 -2.20
CA GLN A 47 20.85 16.41 -3.32
C GLN A 47 20.17 15.27 -4.08
N PHE A 48 19.46 14.38 -3.37
CA PHE A 48 18.69 13.31 -3.98
C PHE A 48 17.54 13.86 -4.85
N VAL A 49 16.81 14.86 -4.36
CA VAL A 49 15.74 15.52 -5.12
C VAL A 49 16.28 16.17 -6.40
N GLN A 50 17.43 16.84 -6.32
CA GLN A 50 18.09 17.44 -7.48
C GLN A 50 18.51 16.38 -8.50
N LYS A 51 19.22 15.33 -8.07
CA LYS A 51 19.62 14.21 -8.95
C LYS A 51 18.42 13.54 -9.61
N ARG A 52 17.27 13.50 -8.95
CA ARG A 52 16.04 12.93 -9.52
C ARG A 52 15.46 13.80 -10.65
N GLN A 53 15.61 15.12 -10.57
CA GLN A 53 15.18 16.04 -11.62
C GLN A 53 16.10 15.96 -12.84
N ASP A 54 17.39 15.76 -12.60
CA ASP A 54 18.41 15.60 -13.64
C ASP A 54 18.38 14.20 -14.29
N TYR A 55 17.60 13.26 -13.74
CA TYR A 55 17.45 11.93 -14.28
C TYR A 55 16.67 11.96 -15.60
N VAL A 56 17.42 12.01 -16.70
CA VAL A 56 16.88 11.79 -18.05
C VAL A 56 16.60 10.30 -18.20
N GLN A 57 15.33 9.94 -18.39
CA GLN A 57 14.92 8.57 -18.71
C GLN A 57 15.76 8.06 -19.89
N PRO A 58 16.32 6.84 -19.82
CA PRO A 58 17.08 6.26 -20.93
C PRO A 58 16.22 6.26 -22.21
N SER A 59 16.84 6.49 -23.36
CA SER A 59 16.17 6.81 -24.62
C SER A 59 15.37 5.67 -25.27
N LYS A 60 14.39 6.05 -26.10
CA LYS A 60 13.55 5.40 -27.16
C LYS A 60 13.27 3.88 -27.17
N ASN A 61 14.12 3.04 -26.60
CA ASN A 61 13.89 1.60 -26.42
C ASN A 61 13.65 1.22 -24.95
N SER A 62 13.43 2.21 -24.08
CA SER A 62 12.98 2.02 -22.70
C SER A 62 11.46 1.92 -22.69
N PHE A 63 10.94 0.75 -22.33
CA PHE A 63 9.52 0.57 -22.08
C PHE A 63 9.26 1.01 -20.64
N ILE A 64 8.29 1.91 -20.44
CA ILE A 64 7.96 2.41 -19.11
C ILE A 64 7.22 1.33 -18.33
N ASN A 65 6.34 0.62 -19.03
CA ASN A 65 5.57 -0.46 -18.45
C ASN A 65 6.01 -1.82 -18.99
N PHE A 66 5.93 -2.83 -18.12
CA PHE A 66 6.23 -4.22 -18.50
C PHE A 66 5.38 -4.72 -19.68
N TRP A 67 4.10 -4.33 -19.73
CA TRP A 67 3.15 -4.72 -20.80
C TRP A 67 3.37 -3.99 -22.14
N GLU A 68 4.27 -3.02 -22.20
CA GLU A 68 4.65 -2.34 -23.45
C GLU A 68 5.84 -3.00 -24.14
N LEU A 69 6.48 -3.99 -23.51
CA LEU A 69 7.63 -4.67 -24.10
C LEU A 69 7.24 -5.46 -25.36
N PRO A 70 8.17 -5.73 -26.29
CA PRO A 70 7.92 -6.64 -27.40
C PRO A 70 7.61 -8.06 -26.90
N ASP A 71 6.76 -8.81 -27.60
CA ASP A 71 6.29 -10.15 -27.22
C ASP A 71 7.40 -11.16 -26.90
N ARG A 72 8.60 -10.97 -27.45
CA ARG A 72 9.77 -11.79 -27.13
C ARG A 72 10.21 -11.69 -25.66
N PHE A 73 9.80 -10.64 -24.95
CA PHE A 73 10.07 -10.38 -23.54
C PHE A 73 8.85 -10.65 -22.65
N HIS A 74 7.65 -10.78 -23.23
CA HIS A 74 6.45 -11.28 -22.57
C HIS A 74 6.47 -12.79 -22.32
N LYS A 75 7.67 -13.40 -22.32
CA LYS A 75 7.85 -14.83 -22.12
C LYS A 75 7.59 -15.19 -20.66
N HIS A 76 6.32 -15.31 -20.30
CA HIS A 76 5.91 -16.50 -19.59
C HIS A 76 5.94 -17.62 -20.62
N LYS A 77 7.12 -18.21 -20.83
CA LYS A 77 7.06 -19.64 -21.10
C LYS A 77 6.49 -20.18 -19.81
N PHE A 78 5.20 -20.51 -19.81
CA PHE A 78 4.66 -21.50 -18.90
C PHE A 78 5.40 -22.82 -19.22
N ALA A 79 6.70 -22.87 -18.95
CA ALA A 79 7.28 -24.12 -18.54
C ALA A 79 6.47 -24.45 -17.29
N PRO A 80 5.79 -25.61 -17.23
CA PRO A 80 5.24 -26.05 -15.97
C PRO A 80 6.37 -25.92 -14.95
N TYR A 81 6.10 -25.27 -13.82
CA TYR A 81 7.05 -25.28 -12.71
C TYR A 81 7.46 -26.73 -12.52
N SER A 82 8.76 -26.95 -12.45
CA SER A 82 9.25 -28.29 -12.13
C SER A 82 8.75 -28.68 -10.75
N ASP A 83 8.56 -29.98 -10.51
CA ASP A 83 8.03 -30.47 -9.22
C ASP A 83 8.89 -29.99 -8.03
N TYR A 84 10.20 -29.78 -8.24
CA TYR A 84 11.09 -29.22 -7.21
C TYR A 84 10.81 -27.75 -6.87
N GLU A 85 10.39 -26.95 -7.85
CA GLU A 85 10.05 -25.53 -7.64
C GLU A 85 8.72 -25.41 -6.91
N ILE A 86 7.76 -26.28 -7.26
CA ILE A 86 6.45 -26.37 -6.61
C ILE A 86 6.64 -26.76 -5.15
N GLU A 87 7.39 -27.83 -4.86
CA GLU A 87 7.65 -28.29 -3.49
C GLU A 87 8.38 -27.23 -2.66
N ALA A 88 9.40 -26.56 -3.22
CA ALA A 88 10.11 -25.51 -2.51
C ALA A 88 9.20 -24.32 -2.14
N ILE A 89 8.26 -23.96 -3.01
CA ILE A 89 7.27 -22.91 -2.74
C ILE A 89 6.29 -23.37 -1.65
N GLU A 90 5.76 -24.58 -1.76
CA GLU A 90 4.82 -25.15 -0.79
C GLU A 90 5.43 -25.22 0.61
N VAL A 91 6.66 -25.73 0.74
CA VAL A 91 7.39 -25.78 2.01
C VAL A 91 7.65 -24.37 2.57
N SER A 92 7.98 -23.41 1.71
CA SER A 92 8.22 -22.02 2.14
C SER A 92 6.95 -21.34 2.67
N ILE A 93 5.80 -21.65 2.08
CA ILE A 93 4.49 -21.14 2.48
C ILE A 93 4.05 -21.80 3.79
N GLU A 94 4.18 -23.13 3.91
CA GLU A 94 3.81 -23.86 5.13
C GLU A 94 4.63 -23.38 6.34
N PHE A 95 5.93 -23.18 6.16
CA PHE A 95 6.79 -22.62 7.21
C PHE A 95 6.37 -21.19 7.63
N TYR A 96 5.91 -20.38 6.68
CA TYR A 96 5.47 -19.01 6.96
C TYR A 96 4.10 -18.98 7.67
N ILE A 97 3.19 -19.90 7.30
CA ILE A 97 1.87 -20.05 7.94
C ILE A 97 2.02 -20.55 9.39
N ASP A 98 2.89 -21.53 9.63
CA ASP A 98 3.14 -22.07 10.98
C ASP A 98 3.74 -21.00 11.93
N LYS A 99 4.65 -20.16 11.41
CA LYS A 99 5.19 -19.00 12.15
C LYS A 99 4.18 -17.86 12.36
N GLY A 100 3.10 -17.82 11.57
CA GLY A 100 2.02 -16.84 11.72
C GLY A 100 1.06 -17.12 12.88
N LEU A 101 1.02 -18.36 13.39
CA LEU A 101 0.09 -18.77 14.46
C LEU A 101 0.67 -18.65 15.87
N THR A 102 1.98 -18.45 16.03
CA THR A 102 2.64 -18.41 17.36
C THR A 102 2.84 -17.00 17.94
N ASN A 103 2.51 -15.94 17.19
CA ASN A 103 2.57 -14.55 17.68
C ASN A 103 1.19 -14.04 18.13
N THR A 104 0.56 -14.70 19.11
CA THR A 104 -0.49 -14.06 19.92
C THR A 104 0.09 -13.87 21.33
N GLN A 105 0.46 -12.62 21.64
CA GLN A 105 0.91 -12.21 22.97
C GLN A 105 -0.16 -12.56 24.02
N SER A 106 0.12 -13.52 24.90
CA SER A 106 -0.61 -13.71 26.16
C SER A 106 -0.17 -12.63 27.17
N GLY A 107 -0.52 -11.38 26.89
CA GLY A 107 -0.38 -10.25 27.82
C GLY A 107 -1.67 -10.03 28.60
N GLY A 108 -2.00 -10.93 29.52
CA GLY A 108 -3.14 -10.80 30.42
C GLY A 108 -2.69 -10.32 31.80
N ALA A 109 -2.69 -9.00 32.01
CA ALA A 109 -2.56 -8.40 33.33
C ALA A 109 -3.79 -8.75 34.20
N SER A 110 -3.57 -9.25 35.42
CA SER A 110 -4.57 -9.25 36.49
C SER A 110 -4.07 -8.34 37.61
N LEU A 111 -4.65 -7.15 37.65
CA LEU A 111 -4.71 -6.29 38.83
C LEU A 111 -6.03 -6.61 39.56
N TYR A 112 -5.97 -6.54 40.89
CA TYR A 112 -6.91 -7.01 41.91
C TYR A 112 -6.78 -8.48 42.31
#